data_AF-A0A4R5GYB4-F1
#
_entry.id   AF-A0A4R5GYB4-F1
#
_cell.length_a   1.000
_cell.length_b   1.000
_cell.length_c   1.000
_cell.angle_alpha   90.00
_cell.angle_beta   90.00
_cell.angle_gamma   90.00
#
_symmetry.space_group_name_H-M   'P 1'
#
loop_
_entity.id
_entity.type
_entity.pdbx_description
1 polymer ?
#
loop_
_entity_poly.entity_id
_entity_poly.type
_entity_poly.pdbx_seq_one_letter_code
_entity_poly.pdbx_strand_id
1 'polypeptide(L)' 'MQHSKRALSEIEASQYISMSRSFLRQARMEGNRVNRTPAPPFIKIGRSVRYLREDLDNWLDSFFKQEHLGQ' A
#
# COMPACT_ATOMS: atom_id res chain seq x y z
N MET A 1 12.18 23.75 2.80
CA MET A 1 12.43 22.39 2.27
C MET A 1 11.59 21.42 3.08
N GLN A 2 10.48 20.90 2.55
CA GLN A 2 9.72 19.85 3.24
C GLN A 2 10.47 18.52 3.07
N HIS A 3 11.01 17.96 4.15
CA HIS A 3 11.45 16.57 4.15
C HIS A 3 10.21 15.69 4.16
N SER A 4 9.83 15.14 3.00
CA SER A 4 8.78 14.12 2.94
C SER A 4 9.25 12.89 3.71
N LYS A 5 8.43 12.42 4.67
CA LYS A 5 8.74 11.22 5.45
C LYS A 5 8.86 10.01 4.52
N ARG A 6 9.96 9.27 4.64
CA ARG A 6 10.21 8.05 3.87
C ARG A 6 9.37 6.86 4.36
N ALA A 7 9.26 6.69 5.67
CA ALA A 7 8.51 5.60 6.28
C ALA A 7 7.17 6.11 6.81
N LEU A 8 6.09 5.56 6.26
CA LEU A 8 4.70 5.89 6.58
C LEU A 8 4.13 4.87 7.56
N SER A 9 3.30 5.35 8.49
CA SER A 9 2.45 4.49 9.31
C SER A 9 1.33 3.86 8.48
N GLU A 10 0.60 2.90 9.05
CA GLU A 10 -0.58 2.32 8.38
C GLU A 10 -1.63 3.37 8.01
N ILE A 11 -1.82 4.38 8.88
CA ILE A 11 -2.78 5.47 8.65
C ILE A 11 -2.31 6.31 7.46
N GLU A 12 -1.06 6.76 7.49
CA GLU A 12 -0.48 7.58 6.41
C GLU A 12 -0.44 6.80 5.09
N ALA A 13 -0.07 5.52 5.11
CA ALA A 13 -0.07 4.67 3.92
C ALA A 13 -1.48 4.53 3.32
N SER A 14 -2.50 4.28 4.16
CA SER A 14 -3.89 4.17 3.71
C SER A 14 -4.37 5.45 3.01
N GLN A 15 -4.01 6.61 3.54
CA GLN A 15 -4.30 7.91 2.93
C GLN A 15 -3.50 8.10 1.63
N TYR A 16 -2.23 7.69 1.62
CA TYR A 16 -1.34 7.84 0.48
C TYR A 16 -1.82 7.08 -0.76
N ILE A 17 -2.13 5.79 -0.62
CA ILE A 17 -2.59 4.94 -1.73
C ILE A 17 -4.12 4.96 -1.91
N SER A 18 -4.82 5.82 -1.17
CA SER A 18 -6.30 5.93 -1.19
C SER A 18 -7.03 4.61 -0.93
N MET A 19 -6.50 3.77 -0.04
CA MET A 19 -7.12 2.51 0.39
C MET A 19 -7.53 2.58 1.86
N SER A 20 -8.43 1.70 2.30
CA SER A 20 -8.82 1.66 3.71
C SER A 20 -7.74 1.01 4.60
N ARG A 21 -7.66 1.42 5.88
CA ARG A 21 -6.80 0.75 6.86
C ARG A 21 -7.18 -0.72 7.05
N SER A 22 -8.47 -1.02 6.99
CA SER A 22 -8.99 -2.39 7.07
C SER A 22 -8.49 -3.24 5.89
N PHE A 23 -8.45 -2.68 4.68
CA PHE A 23 -7.85 -3.33 3.52
C PHE A 23 -6.39 -3.71 3.80
N LEU A 24 -5.55 -2.77 4.24
CA LEU A 24 -4.15 -3.05 4.58
C LEU A 24 -4.03 -4.13 5.65
N ARG A 25 -4.86 -4.10 6.70
CA ARG A 25 -4.85 -5.09 7.77
C ARG A 25 -5.25 -6.48 7.28
N GLN A 26 -6.32 -6.57 6.48
CA GLN A 26 -6.79 -7.84 5.92
C GLN A 26 -5.76 -8.41 4.95
N ALA A 27 -5.21 -7.59 4.07
CA ALA A 27 -4.22 -8.00 3.08
C ALA A 27 -2.94 -8.56 3.75
N ARG A 28 -2.49 -8.00 4.88
CA ARG A 28 -1.37 -8.56 5.66
C ARG A 28 -1.67 -9.93 6.28
N MET A 29 -2.91 -10.16 6.71
CA MET A 29 -3.32 -11.42 7.36
C MET A 29 -3.58 -12.51 6.34
N GLU A 30 -4.13 -12.14 5.18
CA GLU A 30 -4.59 -13.06 4.17
C GLU A 30 -3.50 -13.47 3.17
N GLY A 31 -2.47 -12.63 3.02
CA GLY A 31 -1.40 -12.80 2.04
C GLY A 31 -1.85 -12.45 0.61
N ASN A 32 -0.92 -12.57 -0.34
CA ASN A 32 -1.21 -12.37 -1.75
C ASN A 32 -1.93 -13.60 -2.32
N ARG A 33 -3.26 -13.58 -2.34
CA ARG A 33 -4.06 -14.62 -2.99
C ARG A 33 -4.12 -14.36 -4.50
N VAL A 34 -4.04 -15.44 -5.27
CA VAL A 34 -4.35 -15.45 -6.71
C VAL A 34 -5.81 -14.95 -6.85
N ASN A 35 -6.02 -13.84 -7.56
CA ASN A 35 -7.32 -13.15 -7.77
C ASN A 35 -7.78 -12.11 -6.73
N ARG A 36 -6.90 -11.58 -5.88
CA ARG A 36 -7.20 -10.36 -5.09
C ARG A 36 -6.18 -9.26 -5.38
N THR A 37 -6.57 -8.02 -5.13
CA THR A 37 -5.65 -6.88 -5.15
C THR A 37 -4.47 -7.19 -4.23
N PRO A 38 -3.24 -7.28 -4.76
CA PRO A 38 -2.08 -7.63 -3.97
C PRO A 38 -1.84 -6.58 -2.88
N ALA A 39 -1.34 -6.99 -1.72
CA ALA A 39 -1.00 -6.07 -0.65
C ALA A 39 0.26 -5.27 -1.03
N PRO A 40 0.35 -3.97 -0.70
CA PRO A 40 1.63 -3.28 -0.76
C PRO A 40 2.63 -3.91 0.24
N PRO A 41 3.93 -3.95 -0.10
CA PRO A 41 4.97 -4.41 0.82
C PRO A 41 4.98 -3.61 2.12
N PHE A 42 5.36 -4.26 3.21
CA PHE A 42 5.44 -3.62 4.52
C PHE A 42 6.63 -4.14 5.34
N ILE A 43 7.15 -3.29 6.21
CA ILE A 43 8.21 -3.62 7.16
C ILE A 43 7.58 -3.75 8.55
N LYS A 44 7.77 -4.91 9.19
CA LYS A 44 7.37 -5.14 10.58
C LYS A 44 8.58 -4.97 11.51
N ILE A 45 8.48 -4.02 12.43
CA ILE A 45 9.52 -3.72 13.43
C ILE A 45 8.88 -3.86 14.81
N GLY A 46 9.10 -5.01 15.45
CA GLY A 46 8.43 -5.38 16.70
C GLY A 46 6.90 -5.38 16.53
N ARG A 47 6.22 -4.50 17.28
CA ARG A 47 4.75 -4.31 17.21
C ARG A 47 4.31 -3.30 16.14
N SER A 48 5.24 -2.58 15.53
CA SER A 48 4.96 -1.53 14.57
C SER A 48 5.02 -2.05 13.13
N VAL A 49 4.13 -1.52 12.29
CA VAL A 49 4.15 -1.72 10.84
C VAL A 49 4.47 -0.38 10.17
N ARG A 50 5.35 -0.42 9.17
CA ARG A 50 5.77 0.73 8.35
C ARG A 50 5.70 0.38 6.88
N TYR A 51 5.35 1.37 6.07
CA TYR A 51 5.35 1.30 4.62
C TYR A 51 6.37 2.30 4.10
N LEU A 52 7.34 1.86 3.30
CA LEU A 52 8.21 2.81 2.64
C LEU A 52 7.43 3.46 1.51
N ARG A 53 7.59 4.78 1.36
CA ARG A 53 6.94 5.53 0.28
C ARG A 53 7.29 4.92 -1.09
N GLU A 54 8.57 4.61 -1.31
CA GLU A 54 9.07 3.99 -2.54
C GLU A 54 8.39 2.64 -2.83
N ASP A 55 8.14 1.82 -1.80
CA ASP A 55 7.44 0.54 -1.97
C ASP A 55 5.96 0.73 -2.33
N LEU A 56 5.32 1.76 -1.76
CA LEU A 56 3.94 2.13 -2.12
C LEU A 56 3.86 2.66 -3.55
N ASP A 57 4.83 3.47 -3.97
CA ASP A 57 4.93 3.99 -5.34
C ASP A 57 5.11 2.82 -6.33
N ASN A 58 6.08 1.95 -6.08
CA ASN A 58 6.31 0.73 -6.88
C ASN A 58 5.07 -0.17 -6.93
N TRP A 59 4.34 -0.28 -5.81
CA TRP A 59 3.10 -1.04 -5.77
C TRP A 59 2.02 -0.40 -6.65
N LEU A 60 1.85 0.93 -6.61
CA LEU A 60 0.92 1.64 -7.49
C LEU A 60 1.29 1.47 -8.98
N ASP A 61 2.58 1.57 -9.31
CA ASP A 61 3.09 1.36 -10.67
C ASP A 61 2.96 -0.09 -11.18
N SER A 62 2.81 -1.06 -10.27
CA SER A 62 2.58 -2.46 -10.65
C SER A 62 1.19 -2.71 -11.27
N PHE A 63 0.23 -1.78 -11.10
CA PHE A 63 -1.09 -1.89 -11.69
C PHE A 63 -1.14 -1.27 -13.08
N PHE A 64 -1.84 -1.94 -14.00
CA PHE A 64 -2.09 -1.38 -15.33
C PHE A 64 -3.02 -0.17 -15.24
N LYS A 65 -2.52 0.99 -15.67
CA LYS A 65 -3.35 2.18 -15.86
C LYS A 65 -4.43 1.87 -16.89
N GLN A 66 -5.68 1.91 -16.45
CA GLN A 66 -6.82 1.79 -17.35
C GLN A 66 -7.09 3.17 -17.95
N GLU A 67 -6.96 3.31 -19.27
CA GLU A 67 -7.25 4.59 -19.95
C GLU A 67 -8.75 4.82 -20.12
N HIS A 68 -9.52 3.73 -20.19
CA HIS A 68 -10.97 3.77 -20.28
C HIS A 68 -11.56 2.68 -19.37
N LEU A 69 -12.44 3.07 -18.46
CA LEU A 69 -13.42 2.15 -17.89
C LEU A 69 -14.42 1.92 -19.02
N GLY A 70 -14.38 0.74 -19.65
CA GLY A 70 -15.18 0.43 -20.84
C GLY A 70 -16.62 0.93 -20.73
N GLN A 71 -17.11 1.52 -21.82
CA GLN A 71 -18.50 1.96 -22.04
C GLN A 71 -19.48 0.80 -21.87
#